data_AF-A0A948UJV8-F1
#
_entry.id   AF-A0A948UJV8-F1
#
_cell.length_a   1.000
_cell.length_b   1.000
_cell.length_c   1.000
_cell.angle_alpha   90.00
_cell.angle_beta   90.00
_cell.angle_gamma   90.00
#
_symmetry.space_group_name_H-M   'P 1'
#
loop_
_entity.id
_entity.type
_entity.pdbx_description
1 polymer ?
#
loop_
_entity_poly.entity_id
_entity_poly.type
_entity_poly.pdbx_seq_one_letter_code
_entity_poly.pdbx_strand_id
1 'polypeptide(L)'
;MGEDRFLDITDKARTGTVGNRNYVFISLLFAACCCFVVFSGCSLPRIIVLDDPLTPEEHLTLGIAYEKSGELDPAIKEYKLAAKKLLLAYLYLGNVYFQKQEFDEAEEYYRKAMKKDPQNADAYNNLAWLYYTARENLDEAERLVLKAMELDPSKGDIYRDTLEKIEELKNSNR
;
A
#
# COMPACT_ATOMS: atom_id res chain seq x y z
N MET A 1 101.64 21.60 54.33
CA MET A 1 100.93 20.37 53.92
C MET A 1 99.48 20.80 53.74
N GLY A 2 99.06 21.33 52.58
CA GLY A 2 98.93 20.64 51.28
C GLY A 2 97.76 19.67 51.41
N GLU A 3 96.62 19.76 50.73
CA GLU A 3 96.22 20.03 49.33
C GLU A 3 94.66 20.18 49.40
N ASP A 4 93.85 20.64 48.46
CA ASP A 4 93.95 21.39 47.23
C ASP A 4 92.53 21.86 46.88
N ARG A 5 92.47 22.84 45.98
CA ARG A 5 91.29 23.52 45.47
C ARG A 5 90.53 22.73 44.40
N PHE A 6 89.23 23.01 44.32
CA PHE A 6 88.41 23.20 43.10
C PHE A 6 88.03 22.00 42.19
N LEU A 7 86.86 22.19 41.56
CA LEU A 7 86.18 21.42 40.49
C LEU A 7 85.26 20.30 41.01
N ASP A 8 84.03 20.09 40.57
CA ASP A 8 83.33 20.65 39.40
C ASP A 8 81.81 20.59 39.63
N ILE A 9 81.12 21.54 38.99
CA ILE A 9 79.67 21.60 38.87
C ILE A 9 79.31 20.65 37.72
N THR A 10 78.10 20.07 37.76
CA THR A 10 77.49 19.19 36.75
C THR A 10 77.76 17.69 36.93
N ASP A 11 76.77 16.97 37.45
CA ASP A 11 76.16 15.81 36.78
C ASP A 11 75.28 15.01 37.78
N LYS A 12 74.02 15.42 37.93
CA LYS A 12 72.95 14.49 38.34
C LYS A 12 71.54 15.00 38.06
N ALA A 13 71.34 15.58 36.88
CA ALA A 13 70.01 15.79 36.33
C ALA A 13 69.61 14.57 35.49
N ARG A 14 69.29 13.42 36.11
CA ARG A 14 68.76 12.26 35.36
C ARG A 14 68.05 11.19 36.20
N THR A 15 67.04 11.54 36.97
CA THR A 15 66.04 10.55 37.44
C THR A 15 64.65 11.19 37.50
N GLY A 16 63.89 11.11 36.41
CA GLY A 16 62.55 11.69 36.39
C GLY A 16 61.73 11.45 35.12
N THR A 17 61.74 10.26 34.52
CA THR A 17 60.91 9.96 33.32
C THR A 17 60.44 8.50 33.20
N VAL A 18 60.27 7.76 34.30
CA VAL A 18 59.71 6.38 34.24
C VAL A 18 58.19 6.36 34.47
N GLY A 19 57.62 7.41 35.08
CA GLY A 19 56.21 7.46 35.45
C GLY A 19 55.22 7.83 34.34
N ASN A 20 55.64 8.41 33.19
CA ASN A 20 54.68 8.98 32.23
C ASN A 20 54.26 7.99 31.12
N ARG A 21 55.15 7.08 30.73
CA ARG A 21 54.90 6.15 29.61
C ARG A 21 53.85 5.08 29.94
N ASN A 22 53.84 4.57 31.17
CA ASN A 22 52.89 3.53 31.59
C ASN A 22 51.46 4.08 31.73
N TYR A 23 51.28 5.31 32.22
CA TYR A 23 49.95 5.93 32.33
C TYR A 23 49.37 6.28 30.96
N VAL A 24 50.20 6.75 30.02
CA VAL A 24 49.77 7.00 28.64
C VAL A 24 49.34 5.69 27.97
N PHE A 25 50.06 4.58 28.21
CA PHE A 25 49.71 3.27 27.65
C PHE A 25 48.41 2.71 28.24
N ILE A 26 48.22 2.81 29.56
CA ILE A 26 47.01 2.37 30.25
C ILE A 26 45.81 3.24 29.84
N SER A 27 46.00 4.55 29.68
CA SER A 27 44.98 5.48 29.21
C SER A 27 44.57 5.20 27.76
N LEU A 28 45.53 4.89 26.88
CA LEU A 28 45.26 4.48 25.50
C LEU A 28 44.53 3.13 25.43
N LEU A 29 44.88 2.18 26.28
CA LEU A 29 44.18 0.89 26.38
C LEU A 29 42.75 1.04 26.90
N PHE A 30 42.52 1.90 27.90
CA PHE A 30 41.18 2.22 28.39
C PHE A 30 40.35 2.94 27.32
N ALA A 31 40.93 3.92 26.63
CA ALA A 31 40.26 4.63 25.54
C ALA A 31 39.90 3.68 24.38
N ALA A 32 40.81 2.79 23.99
CA ALA A 32 40.57 1.78 22.96
C ALA A 32 39.47 0.78 23.38
N CYS A 33 39.45 0.37 24.65
CA CYS A 33 38.43 -0.53 25.19
C CYS A 33 37.05 0.14 25.24
N CYS A 34 36.98 1.42 25.65
CA CYS A 34 35.75 2.21 25.61
C CYS A 34 35.23 2.38 24.17
N CYS A 35 36.11 2.61 23.18
CA CYS A 35 35.70 2.65 21.78
C CYS A 35 35.14 1.29 21.33
N PHE A 36 35.76 0.16 21.70
CA PHE A 36 35.28 -1.16 21.32
C PHE A 36 33.88 -1.46 21.86
N VAL A 37 33.59 -1.08 23.11
CA VAL A 37 32.27 -1.25 23.74
C VAL A 37 31.21 -0.36 23.07
N VAL A 38 31.58 0.86 22.68
CA VAL A 38 30.66 1.78 21.95
C VAL A 38 30.39 1.28 20.52
N PHE A 39 31.37 0.67 19.85
CA PHE A 39 31.21 0.11 18.50
C PHE A 39 30.51 -1.26 18.49
N SER A 40 30.58 -2.04 19.57
CA SER A 40 29.88 -3.34 19.69
C SER A 40 28.47 -3.24 20.26
N GLY A 41 28.03 -2.04 20.66
CA GLY A 41 26.72 -1.76 21.26
C GLY A 41 25.59 -1.42 20.28
N CYS A 42 25.80 -1.46 18.96
CA CYS A 42 24.73 -1.18 18.00
C CYS A 42 23.85 -2.42 17.79
N SER A 43 22.84 -2.60 18.63
CA SER A 43 21.70 -3.45 18.31
C SER A 43 20.99 -2.84 17.10
N LEU A 44 21.24 -3.37 15.91
CA LEU A 44 20.56 -2.90 14.70
C LEU A 44 19.05 -3.12 14.88
N PRO A 45 18.20 -2.09 14.79
CA PRO A 45 16.77 -2.29 14.84
C PRO A 45 16.38 -3.20 13.66
N ARG A 46 15.84 -4.37 13.97
CA ARG A 46 15.27 -5.27 12.96
C ARG A 46 13.99 -4.62 12.45
N ILE A 47 14.05 -3.99 11.28
CA ILE A 47 12.86 -3.52 10.57
C ILE A 47 12.09 -4.76 10.14
N ILE A 48 11.02 -5.10 10.87
CA ILE A 48 10.07 -6.12 10.46
C ILE A 48 9.14 -5.42 9.47
N VAL A 49 9.27 -5.74 8.18
CA VAL A 49 8.24 -5.39 7.20
C VAL A 49 7.03 -6.23 7.58
N LEU A 50 6.02 -5.59 8.14
CA LEU A 50 4.74 -6.24 8.41
C LEU A 50 4.03 -6.34 7.06
N ASP A 51 4.19 -7.50 6.41
CA ASP A 51 3.37 -7.82 5.25
C ASP A 51 1.90 -7.82 5.68
N ASP A 52 1.05 -7.31 4.79
CA ASP A 52 -0.40 -7.31 5.00
C ASP A 52 -0.85 -8.76 5.24
N PRO A 53 -1.38 -9.10 6.44
CA PRO A 53 -1.69 -10.48 6.76
C PRO A 53 -2.95 -10.98 6.03
N LEU A 54 -3.73 -10.08 5.44
CA LEU A 54 -5.00 -10.43 4.80
C LEU A 54 -4.78 -10.94 3.38
N THR A 55 -5.52 -11.99 3.06
CA THR A 55 -5.69 -12.50 1.71
C THR A 55 -6.53 -11.54 0.86
N PRO A 56 -6.45 -11.60 -0.48
CA PRO A 56 -7.31 -10.82 -1.36
C PRO A 56 -8.81 -11.04 -1.09
N GLU A 57 -9.21 -12.26 -0.75
CA GLU A 57 -10.59 -12.63 -0.42
C GLU A 57 -11.03 -12.03 0.92
N GLU A 58 -10.14 -11.96 1.91
CA GLU A 58 -10.42 -11.30 3.18
C GLU A 58 -10.50 -9.79 3.01
N HIS A 59 -9.63 -9.16 2.21
CA HIS A 59 -9.79 -7.75 1.84
C HIS A 59 -11.12 -7.50 1.13
N LEU A 60 -11.54 -8.38 0.22
CA LEU A 60 -12.85 -8.26 -0.42
C LEU A 60 -13.97 -8.33 0.62
N THR A 61 -13.90 -9.32 1.53
CA THR A 61 -14.91 -9.51 2.58
C THR A 61 -14.98 -8.31 3.51
N LEU A 62 -13.83 -7.74 3.88
CA LEU A 62 -13.74 -6.55 4.71
C LEU A 62 -14.28 -5.31 3.98
N GLY A 63 -13.99 -5.16 2.68
CA GLY A 63 -14.58 -4.10 1.85
C GLY A 63 -16.11 -4.19 1.79
N ILE A 64 -16.66 -5.40 1.65
CA ILE A 64 -18.12 -5.63 1.68
C ILE A 64 -18.70 -5.25 3.05
N ALA A 65 -17.99 -5.53 4.13
CA ALA A 65 -18.43 -5.15 5.47
C ALA A 65 -18.46 -3.62 5.64
N TYR A 66 -17.42 -2.91 5.19
CA TYR A 66 -17.38 -1.45 5.20
C TYR A 66 -18.48 -0.82 4.33
N GLU A 67 -18.69 -1.34 3.12
CA GLU A 67 -19.76 -0.89 2.22
C GLU A 67 -21.14 -1.03 2.88
N LYS A 68 -21.42 -2.17 3.51
CA LYS A 68 -22.68 -2.39 4.25
C LYS A 68 -22.87 -1.44 5.43
N SER A 69 -21.78 -1.00 6.06
CA SER A 69 -21.78 0.00 7.12
C SER A 69 -21.88 1.45 6.59
N GLY A 70 -21.87 1.64 5.27
CA GLY A 70 -21.87 2.97 4.63
C GLY A 70 -20.49 3.65 4.61
N GLU A 71 -19.45 2.96 5.04
CA GLU A 71 -18.08 3.46 5.08
C GLU A 71 -17.39 3.23 3.72
N LEU A 72 -17.75 4.07 2.74
CA LEU A 72 -17.36 3.83 1.34
C LEU A 72 -15.86 4.03 1.08
N ASP A 73 -15.20 4.99 1.73
CA ASP A 73 -13.75 5.21 1.51
C ASP A 73 -12.89 4.06 2.06
N PRO A 74 -13.14 3.54 3.29
CA PRO A 74 -12.53 2.28 3.73
C PRO A 74 -12.84 1.12 2.79
N ALA A 75 -14.08 0.97 2.31
CA ALA A 75 -14.44 -0.09 1.36
C ALA A 75 -13.58 -0.02 0.08
N ILE A 76 -13.44 1.17 -0.52
CA ILE A 76 -12.59 1.38 -1.71
C ILE A 76 -11.15 0.95 -1.44
N LYS A 77 -10.60 1.30 -0.27
CA LYS A 77 -9.22 0.93 0.09
C LYS A 77 -9.05 -0.58 0.11
N GLU A 78 -9.94 -1.29 0.77
CA GLU A 78 -9.88 -2.75 0.88
C GLU A 78 -10.10 -3.43 -0.48
N TYR A 79 -11.07 -2.94 -1.27
CA TYR A 79 -11.27 -3.45 -2.63
C TYR A 79 -10.07 -3.20 -3.55
N LYS A 80 -9.34 -2.09 -3.42
CA LYS A 80 -8.09 -1.85 -4.16
C LYS A 80 -7.00 -2.85 -3.77
N LEU A 81 -6.92 -3.24 -2.51
CA LEU A 81 -5.99 -4.26 -2.04
C LEU A 81 -6.37 -5.64 -2.61
N ALA A 82 -7.65 -6.01 -2.57
CA ALA A 82 -8.17 -7.23 -3.16
C ALA A 82 -7.91 -7.29 -4.69
N ALA A 83 -8.17 -6.20 -5.40
CA ALA A 83 -8.05 -6.10 -6.86
C ALA A 83 -6.63 -6.32 -7.40
N LYS A 84 -5.60 -6.30 -6.55
CA LYS A 84 -4.24 -6.66 -6.95
C LYS A 84 -4.13 -8.11 -7.42
N LYS A 85 -4.98 -9.00 -6.91
CA LYS A 85 -4.95 -10.44 -7.23
C LYS A 85 -6.33 -11.00 -7.60
N LEU A 86 -7.42 -10.38 -7.15
CA LEU A 86 -8.78 -10.85 -7.36
C LEU A 86 -9.53 -9.95 -8.35
N LEU A 87 -9.74 -10.47 -9.57
CA LEU A 87 -10.35 -9.70 -10.68
C LEU A 87 -11.78 -9.24 -10.35
N LEU A 88 -12.53 -10.05 -9.60
CA LEU A 88 -13.89 -9.73 -9.16
C LEU A 88 -13.96 -8.42 -8.35
N ALA A 89 -12.90 -8.05 -7.64
CA ALA A 89 -12.87 -6.82 -6.85
C ALA A 89 -12.99 -5.54 -7.70
N TYR A 90 -12.68 -5.60 -9.00
CA TYR A 90 -12.94 -4.46 -9.90
C TYR A 90 -14.43 -4.16 -10.06
N LEU A 91 -15.30 -5.18 -10.05
CA LEU A 91 -16.75 -4.97 -10.08
C LEU A 91 -17.23 -4.22 -8.83
N TYR A 92 -16.74 -4.63 -7.65
CA TYR A 92 -17.07 -3.99 -6.38
C TYR A 92 -16.54 -2.55 -6.28
N LEU A 93 -15.35 -2.27 -6.82
CA LEU A 93 -14.87 -0.89 -6.95
C LEU A 93 -15.84 -0.06 -7.79
N GLY A 94 -16.26 -0.56 -8.95
CA GLY A 94 -17.24 0.11 -9.79
C GLY A 94 -18.55 0.39 -9.05
N ASN A 95 -19.06 -0.59 -8.30
CA ASN A 95 -20.28 -0.46 -7.51
C ASN A 95 -20.16 0.64 -6.44
N VAL A 96 -19.05 0.70 -5.70
CA VAL A 96 -18.88 1.72 -4.65
C VAL A 96 -18.69 3.11 -5.24
N TYR A 97 -17.91 3.25 -6.31
CA TYR A 97 -17.79 4.54 -7.00
C TYR A 97 -19.15 5.00 -7.55
N PHE A 98 -19.96 4.07 -8.08
CA PHE A 98 -21.33 4.36 -8.50
C PHE A 98 -22.21 4.83 -7.33
N GLN A 99 -22.14 4.18 -6.16
CA GLN A 99 -22.86 4.61 -4.95
C GLN A 99 -22.43 6.02 -4.48
N LYS A 100 -21.15 6.37 -4.67
CA LYS A 100 -20.62 7.72 -4.42
C LYS A 100 -21.01 8.76 -5.47
N GLN A 101 -21.69 8.35 -6.55
CA GLN A 101 -21.98 9.19 -7.73
C GLN A 101 -20.72 9.67 -8.46
N GLU A 102 -19.60 9.00 -8.25
CA GLU A 102 -18.32 9.20 -8.97
C GLU A 102 -18.36 8.33 -10.24
N PHE A 103 -19.13 8.78 -11.24
CA PHE A 103 -19.48 7.96 -12.41
C PHE A 103 -18.30 7.68 -13.35
N ASP A 104 -17.35 8.60 -13.48
CA ASP A 104 -16.17 8.40 -14.33
C ASP A 104 -15.30 7.26 -13.79
N GLU A 105 -15.04 7.25 -12.48
CA GLU A 105 -14.33 6.16 -11.81
C GLU A 105 -15.11 4.85 -11.88
N ALA A 106 -16.43 4.89 -11.68
CA ALA A 106 -17.27 3.71 -11.77
C ALA A 106 -17.20 3.07 -13.16
N GLU A 107 -17.30 3.87 -14.23
CA GLU A 107 -17.11 3.40 -15.62
C GLU A 107 -15.73 2.78 -15.80
N GLU A 108 -14.67 3.44 -15.35
CA GLU A 108 -13.30 2.92 -15.47
C GLU A 108 -13.18 1.53 -14.86
N TYR A 109 -13.74 1.33 -13.66
CA TYR A 109 -13.65 0.05 -12.95
C TYR A 109 -14.55 -1.03 -13.54
N TYR A 110 -15.76 -0.70 -14.04
CA TYR A 110 -16.57 -1.66 -14.77
C TYR A 110 -15.89 -2.12 -16.07
N ARG A 111 -15.30 -1.19 -16.82
CA ARG A 111 -14.52 -1.54 -18.03
C ARG A 111 -13.30 -2.40 -17.69
N LYS A 112 -12.61 -2.13 -16.58
CA LYS A 112 -11.54 -3.01 -16.08
C LYS A 112 -12.07 -4.39 -15.72
N ALA A 113 -13.21 -4.49 -15.05
CA ALA A 113 -13.85 -5.76 -14.72
C ALA A 113 -14.15 -6.57 -16.00
N MET A 114 -14.79 -5.96 -17.00
CA MET A 114 -15.08 -6.58 -18.30
C MET A 114 -13.81 -7.01 -19.05
N LYS A 115 -12.74 -6.21 -19.00
CA LYS A 115 -11.46 -6.55 -19.65
C LYS A 115 -10.77 -7.73 -18.97
N LYS A 116 -10.91 -7.83 -17.65
CA LYS A 116 -10.26 -8.88 -16.84
C LYS A 116 -11.05 -10.19 -16.85
N ASP A 117 -12.37 -10.08 -16.82
CA ASP A 117 -13.29 -11.20 -16.93
C ASP A 117 -14.39 -10.88 -17.97
N PRO A 118 -14.15 -11.21 -19.25
CA PRO A 118 -15.12 -10.98 -20.32
C PRO A 118 -16.42 -11.79 -20.19
N GLN A 119 -16.48 -12.76 -19.27
CA GLN A 119 -17.67 -13.58 -19.03
C GLN A 119 -18.51 -13.07 -17.86
N ASN A 120 -18.09 -12.00 -17.18
CA ASN A 120 -18.81 -11.42 -16.05
C ASN A 120 -20.01 -10.60 -16.53
N ALA A 121 -21.16 -11.24 -16.69
CA ALA A 121 -22.42 -10.59 -17.10
C ALA A 121 -22.82 -9.39 -16.24
N ASP A 122 -22.58 -9.46 -14.92
CA ASP A 122 -22.93 -8.37 -13.99
C ASP A 122 -22.11 -7.10 -14.28
N ALA A 123 -20.86 -7.22 -14.74
CA ALA A 123 -20.05 -6.05 -15.12
C ALA A 123 -20.63 -5.29 -16.33
N TYR A 124 -21.16 -6.04 -17.32
CA TYR A 124 -21.83 -5.44 -18.48
C TYR A 124 -23.14 -4.75 -18.06
N ASN A 125 -23.96 -5.43 -17.24
CA ASN A 125 -25.21 -4.87 -16.76
C ASN A 125 -24.99 -3.63 -15.88
N ASN A 126 -24.00 -3.63 -15.00
CA ASN A 126 -23.75 -2.49 -14.11
C ASN A 126 -23.24 -1.26 -14.87
N LEU A 127 -22.46 -1.44 -15.95
CA LEU A 127 -22.09 -0.33 -16.83
C LEU A 127 -23.30 0.19 -17.63
N ALA A 128 -24.18 -0.70 -18.10
CA ALA A 128 -25.44 -0.30 -18.73
C ALA A 128 -26.32 0.52 -17.77
N TRP A 129 -26.42 0.07 -16.52
CA TRP A 129 -27.15 0.76 -15.47
C TRP A 129 -26.55 2.14 -15.14
N LEU A 130 -25.22 2.26 -15.16
CA LEU A 130 -24.54 3.54 -15.01
C LEU A 130 -24.94 4.51 -16.11
N TYR A 131 -24.89 4.09 -17.37
CA TYR A 131 -25.29 4.91 -18.52
C TYR A 131 -26.75 5.31 -18.50
N TYR A 132 -27.64 4.39 -18.14
CA TYR A 132 -29.04 4.70 -17.89
C TYR A 132 -29.20 5.79 -16.82
N THR A 133 -28.48 5.66 -15.69
CA THR A 133 -28.56 6.59 -14.55
C THR A 133 -28.01 7.97 -14.91
N ALA A 134 -26.88 8.02 -15.60
CA ALA A 134 -26.27 9.25 -16.11
C ALA A 134 -27.09 9.89 -17.25
N ARG A 135 -28.02 9.13 -17.86
CA ARG A 135 -28.78 9.51 -19.07
C ARG A 135 -27.88 9.78 -20.27
N GLU A 136 -26.78 9.03 -20.37
CA GLU A 136 -25.77 9.16 -21.40
C GLU A 136 -25.57 7.83 -22.11
N ASN A 137 -25.10 7.86 -23.36
CA ASN A 137 -24.71 6.66 -24.11
C ASN A 137 -25.76 5.52 -24.12
N LEU A 138 -27.07 5.85 -24.19
CA LEU A 138 -28.15 4.87 -24.05
C LEU A 138 -28.13 3.76 -25.13
N ASP A 139 -27.63 4.06 -26.33
CA ASP A 139 -27.41 3.04 -27.37
C ASP A 139 -26.33 2.02 -26.96
N GLU A 140 -25.29 2.46 -26.25
CA GLU A 140 -24.28 1.55 -25.70
C GLU A 140 -24.82 0.77 -24.51
N ALA A 141 -25.59 1.42 -23.63
CA ALA A 141 -26.23 0.77 -22.50
C ALA A 141 -27.09 -0.42 -22.95
N GLU A 142 -27.88 -0.25 -24.01
CA GLU A 142 -28.69 -1.31 -24.60
C GLU A 142 -27.83 -2.49 -25.10
N ARG A 143 -26.74 -2.22 -25.82
CA ARG A 143 -25.82 -3.28 -26.29
C ARG A 143 -25.17 -4.04 -25.12
N LEU A 144 -24.81 -3.33 -24.06
CA LEU A 144 -24.18 -3.92 -22.88
C LEU A 144 -25.14 -4.85 -22.13
N VAL A 145 -26.39 -4.43 -21.90
CA VAL A 145 -27.37 -5.29 -21.20
C VAL A 145 -27.77 -6.50 -22.04
N LEU A 146 -27.90 -6.36 -23.37
CA LEU A 146 -28.09 -7.49 -24.27
C LEU A 146 -26.93 -8.47 -24.17
N LYS A 147 -25.69 -7.96 -24.07
CA LYS A 147 -24.53 -8.82 -23.86
C LYS A 147 -24.56 -9.56 -22.51
N ALA A 148 -24.99 -8.90 -21.44
CA ALA A 148 -25.18 -9.54 -20.14
C ALA A 148 -26.17 -10.70 -20.20
N MET A 149 -27.30 -10.52 -20.92
CA MET A 149 -28.31 -11.56 -21.15
C MET A 149 -27.79 -12.76 -21.93
N GLU A 150 -26.90 -12.55 -22.91
CA GLU A 150 -26.23 -13.63 -23.63
C GLU A 150 -25.26 -14.43 -22.73
N LEU A 151 -24.53 -13.73 -21.86
CA LEU A 151 -23.48 -14.32 -21.03
C LEU A 151 -24.04 -15.12 -19.86
N ASP A 152 -25.10 -14.62 -19.21
CA ASP A 152 -25.78 -15.32 -18.12
C ASP A 152 -27.31 -15.32 -18.32
N PRO A 153 -27.83 -16.29 -19.10
CA PRO A 153 -29.27 -16.45 -19.30
C PRO A 153 -30.06 -16.74 -18.00
N SER A 154 -29.39 -17.26 -16.96
CA SER A 154 -30.06 -17.60 -15.70
C SER A 154 -30.52 -16.37 -14.92
N LYS A 155 -29.85 -15.24 -15.12
CA LYS A 155 -30.22 -13.91 -14.60
C LYS A 155 -30.95 -13.05 -15.63
N GLY A 156 -31.43 -13.65 -16.73
CA GLY A 156 -32.04 -12.92 -17.84
C GLY A 156 -33.21 -12.02 -17.45
N ASP A 157 -33.98 -12.38 -16.42
CA ASP A 157 -35.06 -11.54 -15.91
C ASP A 157 -34.53 -10.24 -15.27
N ILE A 158 -33.45 -10.31 -14.48
CA ILE A 158 -32.82 -9.12 -13.86
C ILE A 158 -32.29 -8.16 -14.92
N TYR A 159 -31.66 -8.69 -15.98
CA TYR A 159 -31.12 -7.87 -17.05
C TYR A 159 -32.23 -7.31 -17.95
N ARG A 160 -33.34 -8.03 -18.14
CA ARG A 160 -34.51 -7.52 -18.87
C ARG A 160 -35.08 -6.27 -18.22
N ASP A 161 -35.19 -6.23 -16.88
CA ASP A 161 -35.66 -5.03 -16.16
C ASP A 161 -34.77 -3.80 -16.45
N THR A 162 -33.46 -4.00 -16.61
CA THR A 162 -32.52 -2.93 -16.96
C THR A 162 -32.72 -2.48 -18.41
N LEU A 163 -32.90 -3.43 -19.34
CA LEU A 163 -33.17 -3.15 -20.74
C LEU A 163 -34.47 -2.35 -20.92
N GLU A 164 -35.56 -2.77 -20.28
CA GLU A 164 -36.85 -2.09 -20.36
C GLU A 164 -36.75 -0.61 -19.94
N LYS A 165 -36.06 -0.34 -18.83
CA LYS A 165 -35.83 1.04 -18.36
C LYS A 165 -35.03 1.89 -19.37
N ILE A 166 -34.02 1.30 -20.01
CA ILE A 166 -33.23 1.98 -21.04
C ILE A 166 -34.12 2.31 -22.24
N GLU A 167 -34.92 1.36 -22.72
CA GLU A 167 -35.83 1.55 -23.85
C GLU A 167 -36.91 2.61 -23.56
N GLU A 168 -37.52 2.57 -22.37
CA GLU A 168 -38.49 3.57 -21.91
C GLU A 168 -37.90 4.99 -21.94
N LEU A 169 -36.67 5.16 -21.43
CA LEU A 169 -35.99 6.45 -21.42
C LEU A 169 -35.65 6.91 -22.85
N LYS A 170 -35.20 6.01 -23.71
CA LYS A 170 -34.94 6.32 -25.13
C LYS A 170 -36.19 6.77 -25.86
N ASN A 171 -37.32 6.09 -25.63
CA ASN A 171 -38.60 6.42 -26.24
C ASN A 171 -39.19 7.72 -25.70
N SER A 172 -38.93 8.06 -24.43
CA SER A 172 -39.35 9.32 -23.82
C SER A 172 -38.59 10.55 -24.34
N ASN A 173 -37.38 10.35 -24.90
CA ASN A 173 -36.51 11.41 -25.42
C ASN A 173 -36.59 11.60 -26.94
N ARG A 174 -37.46 10.84 -27.63
CA ARG A 174 -37.74 10.94 -29.08
C ARG A 174 -38.94 11.83 -29.34
#